data_AF-R7FV74-F1
#
_entry.id   AF-R7FV74-F1
#
_cell.length_a   1.000
_cell.length_b   1.000
_cell.length_c   1.000
_cell.angle_alpha   90.00
_cell.angle_beta   90.00
_cell.angle_gamma   90.00
#
_symmetry.space_group_name_H-M   'P 1'
#
loop_
_entity.id
_entity.type
_entity.pdbx_description
1 polymer ?
#
loop_
_entity_poly.entity_id
_entity_poly.type
_entity_poly.pdbx_seq_one_letter_code
_entity_poly.pdbx_strand_id
1 'polypeptide(L)'
;MKDNSIRNVIFDYLEENNGKIRIFEESPIKNSRCDFYTVTDKLTGYEIKSDADSYERLARQIKDYDAFFDENYIIIGRTHRAHVAEKVPPYWGIICITDEEDGFIVETLRPAQKNPKLKRKNQLLKLWNNEITSISRRCKQTLYRGKSKSFRAGELIKKVDDERLREEICAELFERDYKLSEE
;
A
#
# COMPACT_ATOMS: atom_id res chain seq x y z
N MET A 1 18.15 -15.51 -0.20
CA MET A 1 18.15 -14.39 0.78
C MET A 1 16.97 -14.50 1.74
N LYS A 2 17.09 -14.07 3.02
CA LYS A 2 16.00 -14.12 4.01
C LYS A 2 15.13 -12.84 3.96
N ASP A 3 13.84 -12.98 4.25
CA ASP A 3 12.83 -11.91 4.23
C ASP A 3 13.21 -10.66 5.06
N ASN A 4 13.67 -10.84 6.31
CA ASN A 4 14.07 -9.70 7.16
C ASN A 4 15.22 -8.86 6.56
N SER A 5 16.14 -9.49 5.82
CA SER A 5 17.22 -8.75 5.15
C SER A 5 16.67 -7.94 3.97
N ILE A 6 15.69 -8.48 3.24
CA ILE A 6 15.02 -7.79 2.12
C ILE A 6 14.30 -6.54 2.63
N ARG A 7 13.57 -6.64 3.76
CA ARG A 7 12.82 -5.51 4.35
C ARG A 7 13.73 -4.34 4.70
N ASN A 8 14.83 -4.58 5.42
CA ASN A 8 15.74 -3.49 5.81
C ASN A 8 16.28 -2.76 4.57
N VAL A 9 16.78 -3.51 3.60
CA VAL A 9 17.36 -2.96 2.37
C VAL A 9 16.34 -2.14 1.58
N ILE A 10 15.11 -2.64 1.43
CA ILE A 10 14.09 -1.91 0.67
C ILE A 10 13.58 -0.69 1.43
N PHE A 11 13.54 -0.70 2.77
CA PHE A 11 13.13 0.46 3.55
C PHE A 11 14.16 1.58 3.42
N ASP A 12 15.45 1.28 3.60
CA ASP A 12 16.54 2.25 3.42
C ASP A 12 16.49 2.85 2.01
N TYR A 13 16.38 2.01 0.98
CA TYR A 13 16.24 2.44 -0.41
C TYR A 13 15.03 3.36 -0.61
N LEU A 14 13.87 3.03 -0.05
CA LEU A 14 12.65 3.82 -0.21
C LEU A 14 12.73 5.17 0.53
N GLU A 15 13.34 5.23 1.71
CA GLU A 15 13.53 6.46 2.48
C GLU A 15 14.50 7.41 1.75
N GLU A 16 15.62 6.90 1.24
CA GLU A 16 16.61 7.69 0.49
C GLU A 16 16.02 8.30 -0.79
N ASN A 17 15.15 7.55 -1.49
CA ASN A 17 14.63 7.98 -2.79
C ASN A 17 13.33 8.80 -2.73
N ASN A 18 12.54 8.72 -1.65
CA ASN A 18 11.26 9.42 -1.54
C ASN A 18 11.28 10.61 -0.56
N GLY A 19 12.36 10.78 0.21
CA GLY A 19 12.46 11.82 1.23
C GLY A 19 11.49 11.60 2.38
N LYS A 20 10.31 12.25 2.36
CA LYS A 20 9.28 12.05 3.39
C LYS A 20 8.36 10.89 3.00
N ILE A 21 8.52 9.78 3.70
CA ILE A 21 7.72 8.57 3.51
C ILE A 21 7.25 8.04 4.87
N ARG A 22 6.10 7.39 4.87
CA ARG A 22 5.64 6.63 6.04
C ARG A 22 5.40 5.18 5.67
N ILE A 23 5.97 4.26 6.44
CA ILE A 23 5.88 2.82 6.19
C ILE A 23 4.94 2.17 7.21
N PHE A 24 4.06 1.30 6.71
CA PHE A 24 3.16 0.50 7.52
C PHE A 24 3.37 -0.97 7.19
N GLU A 25 3.78 -1.75 8.18
CA GLU A 25 4.02 -3.18 8.03
C GLU A 25 2.80 -4.01 8.43
N GLU A 26 2.77 -5.25 7.93
CA GLU A 26 1.88 -6.34 8.36
C GLU A 26 0.40 -5.96 8.43
N SER A 27 0.00 -5.11 7.50
CA SER A 27 -1.31 -4.47 7.54
C SER A 27 -2.38 -5.33 6.90
N PRO A 28 -3.49 -5.64 7.59
CA PRO A 28 -4.58 -6.39 6.98
C PRO A 28 -5.21 -5.58 5.84
N ILE A 29 -5.35 -6.24 4.68
CA ILE A 29 -5.98 -5.75 3.46
C ILE A 29 -6.95 -6.82 2.92
N LYS A 30 -8.25 -6.63 3.18
CA LYS A 30 -9.29 -7.60 2.83
C LYS A 30 -8.98 -8.99 3.42
N ASN A 31 -8.67 -9.99 2.58
CA ASN A 31 -8.41 -11.37 2.99
C ASN A 31 -6.91 -11.72 3.01
N SER A 32 -6.06 -10.72 2.79
CA SER A 32 -4.61 -10.85 2.78
C SER A 32 -4.01 -9.94 3.84
N ARG A 33 -2.76 -10.21 4.19
CA ARG A 33 -1.92 -9.29 4.97
C ARG A 33 -0.90 -8.74 3.99
N CYS A 34 -0.83 -7.41 3.92
CA CYS A 34 0.17 -6.73 3.12
C CYS A 34 1.50 -6.78 3.89
N ASP A 35 2.59 -7.16 3.22
CA ASP A 35 3.90 -7.21 3.89
C ASP A 35 4.26 -5.82 4.39
N PHE A 36 4.20 -4.83 3.50
CA PHE A 36 4.19 -3.43 3.89
C PHE A 36 3.61 -2.53 2.79
N TYR A 37 3.20 -1.33 3.18
CA TYR A 37 2.86 -0.27 2.23
C TYR A 37 3.42 1.06 2.67
N THR A 38 3.60 1.94 1.70
CA THR A 38 4.11 3.29 1.93
C THR A 38 2.99 4.32 1.74
N VAL A 39 3.10 5.42 2.48
CA VAL A 39 2.29 6.61 2.31
C VAL A 39 3.21 7.76 1.92
N THR A 40 2.99 8.27 0.71
CA THR A 40 3.57 9.53 0.22
C THR A 40 2.39 10.46 -0.13
N ASP A 41 2.33 10.96 -1.36
CA ASP A 41 1.12 11.48 -1.97
C ASP A 41 0.10 10.38 -2.34
N LYS A 42 0.51 9.12 -2.37
CA LYS A 42 -0.34 7.96 -2.69
C LYS A 42 -0.05 6.77 -1.77
N LEU A 43 -0.93 5.76 -1.80
CA LEU A 43 -0.71 4.50 -1.12
C LEU A 43 -0.13 3.46 -2.08
N THR A 44 1.09 3.01 -1.81
CA THR A 44 1.77 1.99 -2.62
C THR A 44 2.00 0.72 -1.80
N GLY A 45 1.44 -0.40 -2.26
CA GLY A 45 1.60 -1.70 -1.60
C GLY A 45 2.81 -2.47 -2.13
N TYR A 46 3.50 -3.18 -1.24
CA TYR A 46 4.66 -4.00 -1.59
C TYR A 46 4.46 -5.42 -1.05
N GLU A 47 4.56 -6.39 -1.95
CA GLU A 47 4.56 -7.83 -1.62
C GLU A 47 5.97 -8.38 -1.82
N ILE A 48 6.52 -9.09 -0.83
CA ILE A 48 7.85 -9.69 -0.88
C ILE A 48 7.73 -11.18 -1.21
N LYS A 49 8.57 -11.66 -2.12
CA LYS A 49 8.81 -13.09 -2.38
C LYS A 49 10.31 -13.37 -2.34
N SER A 50 10.76 -13.96 -1.24
CA SER A 50 12.11 -14.49 -1.09
C SER A 50 12.32 -15.69 -2.01
N ASP A 51 13.57 -16.10 -2.24
CA ASP A 51 13.89 -17.23 -3.14
C ASP A 51 13.24 -18.57 -2.74
N ALA A 52 12.80 -18.71 -1.49
CA ALA A 52 12.14 -19.91 -0.97
C ALA A 52 10.61 -19.86 -1.11
N ASP A 53 10.02 -18.73 -1.49
CA ASP A 53 8.58 -18.56 -1.52
C ASP A 53 7.92 -19.18 -2.76
N SER A 54 6.76 -19.80 -2.55
CA SER A 54 5.90 -20.23 -3.65
C SER A 54 4.90 -19.15 -4.05
N TYR A 55 4.38 -19.25 -5.27
CA TYR A 55 3.35 -18.34 -5.80
C TYR A 55 1.91 -18.80 -5.53
N GLU A 56 1.69 -19.83 -4.71
CA GLU A 56 0.37 -20.43 -4.50
C GLU A 56 -0.70 -19.41 -4.05
N ARG A 57 -0.29 -18.43 -3.23
CA ARG A 57 -1.19 -17.39 -2.71
C ARG A 57 -1.23 -16.12 -3.57
N LEU A 58 -0.32 -15.98 -4.53
CA LEU A 58 -0.08 -14.72 -5.24
C LEU A 58 -1.33 -14.26 -6.00
N ALA A 59 -2.05 -15.16 -6.66
CA ALA A 59 -3.26 -14.80 -7.40
C ALA A 59 -4.35 -14.15 -6.52
N ARG A 60 -4.46 -14.56 -5.25
CA ARG A 60 -5.37 -13.93 -4.28
C ARG A 60 -4.81 -12.60 -3.78
N GLN A 61 -3.52 -12.57 -3.46
CA GLN A 61 -2.84 -11.36 -3.00
C GLN A 61 -2.97 -10.25 -4.04
N ILE A 62 -2.72 -10.53 -5.32
CA ILE A 62 -2.92 -9.57 -6.41
C ILE A 62 -4.31 -8.94 -6.35
N LYS A 63 -5.38 -9.73 -6.22
CA LYS A 63 -6.77 -9.22 -6.15
C LYS A 63 -7.04 -8.34 -4.92
N ASP A 64 -6.36 -8.60 -3.81
CA ASP A 64 -6.54 -7.85 -2.57
C ASP A 64 -5.75 -6.54 -2.58
N TYR A 65 -4.49 -6.58 -3.02
CA TYR A 65 -3.65 -5.39 -3.27
C TYR A 65 -4.26 -4.49 -4.34
N ASP A 66 -4.72 -5.06 -5.46
CA ASP A 66 -5.39 -4.35 -6.55
C ASP A 66 -6.64 -3.62 -6.06
N ALA A 67 -7.36 -4.18 -5.10
CA ALA A 67 -8.55 -3.53 -4.57
C ALA A 67 -8.22 -2.41 -3.56
N PHE A 68 -6.96 -2.23 -3.15
CA PHE A 68 -6.59 -1.40 -2.00
C PHE A 68 -5.61 -0.28 -2.32
N PHE A 69 -4.56 -0.52 -3.10
CA PHE A 69 -3.49 0.46 -3.30
C PHE A 69 -3.60 1.20 -4.63
N ASP A 70 -3.09 2.44 -4.65
CA ASP A 70 -3.00 3.26 -5.87
C ASP A 70 -1.97 2.69 -6.84
N GLU A 71 -0.90 2.09 -6.31
CA GLU A 71 0.13 1.34 -7.05
C GLU A 71 0.59 0.11 -6.24
N ASN A 72 1.13 -0.89 -6.94
CA ASN A 72 1.60 -2.12 -6.30
C ASN A 72 2.96 -2.52 -6.87
N TYR A 73 3.85 -2.99 -6.00
CA TYR A 73 5.10 -3.63 -6.35
C TYR A 73 5.13 -5.07 -5.84
N ILE A 74 5.78 -5.93 -6.60
CA ILE A 74 6.32 -7.19 -6.10
C ILE A 74 7.85 -7.08 -5.99
N ILE A 75 8.38 -7.45 -4.84
CA ILE A 75 9.82 -7.49 -4.54
C ILE A 75 10.26 -8.94 -4.59
N ILE A 76 11.31 -9.22 -5.36
CA ILE A 76 11.77 -10.59 -5.59
C ILE A 76 13.29 -10.76 -5.40
N GLY A 77 13.68 -11.96 -4.98
CA GLY A 77 15.06 -12.44 -5.06
C GLY A 77 15.48 -12.85 -6.49
N ARG A 78 16.76 -13.25 -6.63
CA ARG A 78 17.38 -13.63 -7.92
C ARG A 78 16.61 -14.73 -8.66
N THR A 79 16.11 -15.72 -7.92
CA THR A 79 15.52 -16.95 -8.49
C THR A 79 14.21 -16.67 -9.25
N HIS A 80 13.48 -15.64 -8.83
CA HIS A 80 12.17 -15.31 -9.37
C HIS A 80 12.21 -14.37 -10.57
N ARG A 81 13.39 -13.79 -10.88
CA ARG A 81 13.58 -12.75 -11.89
C ARG A 81 13.02 -13.11 -13.26
N ALA A 82 13.21 -14.36 -13.71
CA ALA A 82 12.82 -14.78 -15.05
C ALA A 82 11.29 -14.91 -15.25
N HIS A 83 10.53 -15.23 -14.19
CA HIS A 83 9.12 -15.63 -14.33
C HIS A 83 8.13 -14.69 -13.65
N VAL A 84 8.57 -13.81 -12.75
CA VAL A 84 7.65 -12.97 -11.96
C VAL A 84 6.77 -12.08 -12.84
N ALA A 85 7.30 -11.58 -13.96
CA ALA A 85 6.59 -10.67 -14.86
C ALA A 85 5.32 -11.29 -15.46
N GLU A 86 5.29 -12.61 -15.62
CA GLU A 86 4.13 -13.38 -16.11
C GLU A 86 3.10 -13.66 -15.00
N LYS A 87 3.49 -13.51 -13.73
CA LYS A 87 2.65 -13.83 -12.57
C LYS A 87 1.89 -12.63 -12.03
N VAL A 88 2.35 -11.41 -12.31
CA VAL A 88 1.73 -10.17 -11.85
C VAL A 88 1.16 -9.35 -13.02
N PRO A 89 0.11 -8.54 -12.80
CA PRO A 89 -0.44 -7.67 -13.85
C PRO A 89 0.61 -6.70 -14.43
N PRO A 90 0.44 -6.22 -15.68
CA PRO A 90 1.43 -5.37 -16.34
C PRO A 90 1.64 -4.01 -15.66
N TYR A 91 0.66 -3.53 -14.90
CA TYR A 91 0.74 -2.27 -14.13
C TYR A 91 1.41 -2.42 -12.75
N TRP A 92 1.73 -3.64 -12.31
CA TRP A 92 2.51 -3.85 -11.10
C TRP A 92 3.98 -3.54 -11.35
N GLY A 93 4.62 -2.83 -10.44
CA GLY A 93 6.07 -2.69 -10.45
C GLY A 93 6.77 -3.97 -10.00
N ILE A 94 8.01 -4.14 -10.42
CA ILE A 94 8.87 -5.26 -10.06
C ILE A 94 10.20 -4.70 -9.60
N ILE A 95 10.55 -4.98 -8.36
CA ILE A 95 11.87 -4.67 -7.78
C ILE A 95 12.57 -6.00 -7.52
N CYS A 96 13.82 -6.09 -7.96
CA CYS A 96 14.68 -7.24 -7.67
C CYS A 96 15.75 -6.82 -6.68
N ILE A 97 15.88 -7.59 -5.60
CA ILE A 97 16.93 -7.41 -4.62
C ILE A 97 17.83 -8.64 -4.67
N THR A 98 19.12 -8.43 -4.86
CA THR A 98 20.12 -9.50 -4.92
C THR A 98 21.24 -9.24 -3.94
N ASP A 99 21.68 -10.32 -3.30
CA ASP A 99 22.88 -10.36 -2.46
C ASP A 99 24.11 -10.48 -3.39
N GLU A 100 25.15 -9.68 -3.12
CA GLU A 100 26.44 -9.59 -3.82
C GLU A 100 27.58 -9.49 -2.79
N GLU A 101 28.84 -9.62 -3.22
CA GLU A 101 29.99 -9.67 -2.29
C GLU A 101 30.10 -8.45 -1.34
N ASP A 102 29.70 -7.26 -1.80
CA ASP A 102 29.79 -6.00 -1.04
C ASP A 102 28.44 -5.49 -0.49
N GLY A 103 27.39 -6.31 -0.50
CA GLY A 103 26.07 -5.97 0.05
C GLY A 103 24.91 -6.29 -0.89
N PHE A 104 23.88 -5.44 -0.89
CA PHE A 104 22.68 -5.68 -1.68
C PHE A 104 22.56 -4.71 -2.85
N ILE A 105 22.14 -5.24 -4.00
CA ILE A 105 21.73 -4.43 -5.15
C ILE A 105 20.20 -4.40 -5.21
N VAL A 106 19.64 -3.19 -5.28
CA VAL A 106 18.22 -2.95 -5.52
C VAL A 106 18.03 -2.45 -6.94
N GLU A 107 17.32 -3.23 -7.76
CA GLU A 107 17.07 -2.91 -9.16
C GLU A 107 15.57 -2.84 -9.46
N THR A 108 15.10 -1.73 -10.02
CA THR A 108 13.72 -1.60 -10.50
C THR A 108 13.64 -2.16 -11.92
N LEU A 109 13.14 -3.39 -12.07
CA LEU A 109 12.98 -4.05 -13.38
C LEU A 109 11.81 -3.49 -14.17
N ARG A 110 10.75 -3.09 -13.46
CA ARG A 110 9.58 -2.46 -14.03
C ARG A 110 9.02 -1.45 -13.03
N PRO A 111 8.87 -0.16 -13.37
CA PRO A 111 8.21 0.79 -12.50
C PRO A 111 6.72 0.45 -12.38
N ALA A 112 6.13 0.66 -11.21
CA ALA A 112 4.69 0.52 -11.04
C ALA A 112 3.94 1.61 -11.81
N GLN A 113 2.71 1.29 -12.20
CA GLN A 113 1.79 2.21 -12.84
C GLN A 113 0.50 2.31 -12.04
N LYS A 114 -0.31 3.34 -12.31
CA LYS A 114 -1.62 3.52 -11.69
C LYS A 114 -2.46 2.25 -11.80
N ASN A 115 -2.87 1.73 -10.65
CA ASN A 115 -3.67 0.52 -10.56
C ASN A 115 -5.13 0.80 -10.97
N PRO A 116 -5.64 0.18 -12.04
CA PRO A 116 -7.01 0.41 -12.54
C PRO A 116 -8.10 -0.30 -11.70
N LYS A 117 -7.72 -1.11 -10.71
CA LYS A 117 -8.64 -1.93 -9.91
C LYS A 117 -8.90 -1.38 -8.51
N LEU A 118 -8.24 -0.27 -8.15
CA LEU A 118 -8.38 0.38 -6.86
C LEU A 118 -9.86 0.61 -6.50
N LYS A 119 -10.22 0.30 -5.25
CA LYS A 119 -11.51 0.66 -4.68
C LYS A 119 -11.29 1.62 -3.52
N ARG A 120 -11.43 2.93 -3.75
CA ARG A 120 -11.24 4.01 -2.75
C ARG A 120 -11.98 3.75 -1.43
N LYS A 121 -13.14 3.09 -1.48
CA LYS A 121 -13.89 2.67 -0.29
C LYS A 121 -13.05 1.80 0.67
N ASN A 122 -12.19 0.92 0.16
CA ASN A 122 -11.36 0.06 1.01
C ASN A 122 -10.31 0.87 1.78
N GLN A 123 -9.71 1.89 1.15
CA GLN A 123 -8.78 2.81 1.82
C GLN A 123 -9.50 3.65 2.88
N LEU A 124 -10.67 4.22 2.56
CA LEU A 124 -11.48 4.94 3.56
C LEU A 124 -11.87 4.04 4.74
N LEU A 125 -12.18 2.77 4.49
CA LEU A 125 -12.49 1.81 5.55
C LEU A 125 -11.26 1.42 6.40
N LYS A 126 -10.03 1.75 5.98
CA LYS A 126 -8.80 1.60 6.79
C LYS A 126 -8.59 2.76 7.77
N LEU A 127 -9.16 3.92 7.50
CA LEU A 127 -9.06 5.10 8.37
C LEU A 127 -9.78 4.88 9.71
N TRP A 128 -9.36 5.46 10.82
CA TRP A 128 -10.14 5.43 12.06
C TRP A 128 -11.41 6.30 11.96
N ASN A 129 -12.34 6.15 12.91
CA ASN A 129 -13.60 6.89 12.87
C ASN A 129 -13.40 8.41 13.00
N ASN A 130 -12.46 8.83 13.84
CA ASN A 130 -12.06 10.23 13.98
C ASN A 130 -11.48 10.77 12.66
N GLU A 131 -10.60 10.03 11.98
CA GLU A 131 -9.99 10.42 10.70
C GLU A 131 -11.04 10.60 9.59
N ILE A 132 -12.00 9.65 9.44
CA ILE A 132 -13.14 9.84 8.50
C ILE A 132 -13.94 11.10 8.85
N THR A 133 -14.08 11.40 10.15
CA THR A 133 -14.76 12.62 10.61
C THR A 133 -13.98 13.86 10.23
N SER A 134 -12.66 13.85 10.39
CA SER A 134 -11.75 14.93 10.01
C SER A 134 -11.80 15.22 8.51
N ILE A 135 -11.72 14.18 7.66
CA ILE A 135 -11.90 14.31 6.20
C ILE A 135 -13.28 14.91 5.88
N SER A 136 -14.35 14.40 6.51
CA SER A 136 -15.70 14.94 6.28
C SER A 136 -15.79 16.43 6.61
N ARG A 137 -15.14 16.89 7.69
CA ARG A 137 -15.09 18.32 8.05
C ARG A 137 -14.32 19.14 7.03
N ARG A 138 -13.10 18.72 6.65
CA ARG A 138 -12.24 19.45 5.70
C ARG A 138 -12.87 19.54 4.31
N CYS A 139 -13.55 18.48 3.87
CA CYS A 139 -14.31 18.45 2.63
C CYS A 139 -15.70 19.11 2.72
N LYS A 140 -16.03 19.76 3.85
CA LYS A 140 -17.32 20.44 4.11
C LYS A 140 -18.55 19.54 3.89
N GLN A 141 -18.42 18.25 4.22
CA GLN A 141 -19.48 17.25 4.09
C GLN A 141 -20.24 17.04 5.41
N THR A 142 -21.47 16.54 5.29
CA THR A 142 -22.27 16.13 6.46
C THR A 142 -21.56 15.01 7.22
N LEU A 143 -21.46 15.15 8.55
CA LEU A 143 -20.71 14.18 9.38
C LEU A 143 -21.42 12.84 9.56
N TYR A 144 -22.76 12.83 9.41
CA TYR A 144 -23.61 11.65 9.62
C TYR A 144 -23.35 10.95 10.96
N ARG A 145 -23.43 11.71 12.06
CA ARG A 145 -23.25 11.19 13.43
C ARG A 145 -24.21 10.02 13.68
N GLY A 146 -23.71 8.95 14.31
CA GLY A 146 -24.47 7.72 14.58
C GLY A 146 -24.65 6.78 13.37
N LYS A 147 -24.20 7.14 12.17
CA LYS A 147 -24.17 6.21 11.02
C LYS A 147 -22.88 5.39 11.00
N SER A 148 -22.95 4.21 10.39
CA SER A 148 -21.81 3.31 10.28
C SER A 148 -20.67 3.93 9.45
N LYS A 149 -19.43 3.54 9.76
CA LYS A 149 -18.24 3.93 9.01
C LYS A 149 -18.37 3.68 7.50
N SER A 150 -18.92 2.54 7.11
CA SER A 150 -19.15 2.18 5.70
C SER A 150 -20.16 3.09 5.01
N PHE A 151 -21.20 3.52 5.72
CA PHE A 151 -22.15 4.52 5.20
C PHE A 151 -21.44 5.86 4.98
N ARG A 152 -20.71 6.35 5.98
CA ARG A 152 -19.98 7.63 5.93
C ARG A 152 -18.95 7.65 4.80
N ALA A 153 -18.16 6.59 4.66
CA ALA A 153 -17.23 6.41 3.54
C ALA A 153 -17.95 6.40 2.19
N GLY A 154 -19.11 5.75 2.11
CA GLY A 154 -19.93 5.74 0.89
C GLY A 154 -20.44 7.13 0.51
N GLU A 155 -20.83 7.95 1.48
CA GLU A 155 -21.26 9.32 1.22
C GLU A 155 -20.11 10.23 0.78
N LEU A 156 -18.91 10.05 1.33
CA LEU A 156 -17.71 10.78 0.88
C LEU A 156 -17.39 10.48 -0.59
N ILE A 157 -17.40 9.21 -1.00
CA ILE A 157 -17.12 8.81 -2.40
C ILE A 157 -18.10 9.43 -3.39
N LYS A 158 -19.36 9.61 -3.00
CA LYS A 158 -20.38 10.19 -3.88
C LYS A 158 -20.24 11.71 -4.05
N LYS A 159 -19.60 12.38 -3.10
CA LYS A 159 -19.68 13.85 -2.94
C LYS A 159 -18.34 14.57 -3.04
N VAL A 160 -17.24 13.84 -2.92
CA VAL A 160 -15.87 14.36 -2.99
C VAL A 160 -15.19 13.66 -4.16
N ASP A 161 -14.42 14.42 -4.95
CA ASP A 161 -13.66 13.86 -6.06
C ASP A 161 -12.58 12.89 -5.56
N ASP A 162 -12.25 11.90 -6.39
CA ASP A 162 -11.34 10.82 -5.98
C ASP A 162 -9.93 11.31 -5.67
N GLU A 163 -9.48 12.36 -6.36
CA GLU A 163 -8.14 12.92 -6.17
C GLU A 163 -8.04 13.63 -4.82
N ARG A 164 -9.05 14.44 -4.48
CA ARG A 164 -9.15 15.04 -3.14
C ARG A 164 -9.26 13.98 -2.06
N LEU A 165 -10.01 12.90 -2.29
CA LEU A 165 -10.07 11.79 -1.34
C LEU A 165 -8.72 11.13 -1.14
N ARG A 166 -7.94 10.93 -2.21
CA ARG A 166 -6.56 10.41 -2.13
C ARG A 166 -5.69 11.30 -1.25
N GLU A 167 -5.68 12.61 -1.52
CA GLU A 167 -4.90 13.59 -0.73
C GLU A 167 -5.24 13.51 0.76
N GLU A 168 -6.55 13.52 1.08
CA GLU A 168 -7.05 13.53 2.44
C GLU A 168 -6.76 12.20 3.18
N ILE A 169 -6.87 11.06 2.48
CA ILE A 169 -6.50 9.75 3.03
C ILE A 169 -5.00 9.68 3.31
N CYS A 170 -4.18 10.15 2.38
CA CYS A 170 -2.73 10.14 2.55
C CYS A 170 -2.33 11.04 3.71
N ALA A 171 -2.92 12.23 3.84
CA ALA A 171 -2.66 13.14 4.96
C ALA A 171 -3.01 12.50 6.32
N GLU A 172 -4.19 11.89 6.46
CA GLU A 172 -4.58 11.22 7.72
C GLU A 172 -3.63 10.06 8.06
N LEU A 173 -3.27 9.23 7.08
CA LEU A 173 -2.36 8.11 7.32
C LEU A 173 -0.92 8.57 7.60
N PHE A 174 -0.47 9.62 6.91
CA PHE A 174 0.87 10.18 7.10
C PHE A 174 1.05 10.77 8.51
N GLU A 175 0.03 11.43 9.05
CA GLU A 175 0.04 12.06 10.38
C GLU A 175 -0.48 11.15 11.51
N ARG A 176 -0.92 9.92 11.19
CA ARG A 176 -1.53 9.01 12.18
C ARG A 176 -0.62 8.79 13.39
N ASP A 177 -1.06 9.11 14.60
CA ASP A 177 -0.31 8.76 15.81
C ASP A 177 -1.01 7.63 16.57
N TYR A 178 -0.30 6.51 16.74
CA TYR A 178 -0.78 5.35 17.50
C TYR A 178 -0.97 5.63 18.98
N LYS A 179 -0.37 6.70 19.52
CA LYS A 179 -0.61 7.13 20.91
C LYS A 179 -1.98 7.77 21.11
N LEU A 180 -2.65 8.15 20.03
CA LEU A 180 -4.00 8.72 20.03
C LEU A 180 -5.07 7.68 19.65
N SER A 181 -4.71 6.39 19.62
CA SER A 181 -5.66 5.31 19.30
C SER A 181 -6.55 4.97 20.51
N GLU A 182 -7.32 5.94 20.99
CA GLU A 182 -8.44 5.69 21.90
C GLU A 182 -9.68 6.41 21.37
N GLU A 183 -10.82 5.71 21.47
CA GLU A 183 -12.20 5.98 20.97
C GLU A 183 -12.64 5.33 19.65
#